data_AF-A0A945X7P5-F1
#
_entry.id   AF-A0A945X7P5-F1
#
_cell.length_a   1.000
_cell.length_b   1.000
_cell.length_c   1.000
_cell.angle_alpha   90.00
_cell.angle_beta   90.00
_cell.angle_gamma   90.00
#
_symmetry.space_group_name_H-M   'P 1'
#
loop_
_entity.id
_entity.type
_entity.pdbx_description
1 polymer ?
#
loop_
_entity_poly.entity_id
_entity_poly.type
_entity_poly.pdbx_seq_one_letter_code
_entity_poly.pdbx_strand_id
1 'polypeptide(L)'
;MTYRCLFFSLTLAVLPQLGMAESERCLVYAVERIDAAEAPVIDGTLTEPVWRGRDRIDTLRNFLGDRVGDFASQRSEFTVLCDGANLFIGATFYEAEMKKLKASPALQPFWNDCIEVYFDPRHDGTRSIQLVIDCIGQRMWQKTYDEGYGWWADKAWYMLADWEGRSARGSVSWTVEIRVDCASFGIDPTPGSVCGFNPCRFRLGAGDEFSAWTFRGSKRQKGIPAWGHLVFAAPGEKVRGREITAEEIARIYGALDGRSVEVPTAAGFTVFSGRGRHNLTFGEKLADGLSQVDEVVRKASSVADSARARMGGKHAFVSRLGETLTETRELLAEVRGTELTIGACDRSGAALKKKSAELDRAIWNARLAVLVADVQQKGTPK
;
A
#
# COMPACT_ATOMS: atom_id res chain seq x y z
N MET A 1 64.93 15.75 -18.48
CA MET A 1 63.51 16.19 -18.50
C MET A 1 62.66 14.98 -18.19
N THR A 2 62.24 14.85 -16.94
CA THR A 2 61.55 13.65 -16.42
C THR A 2 60.14 14.07 -16.05
N TYR A 3 59.16 13.71 -16.89
CA TYR A 3 57.75 13.97 -16.60
C TYR A 3 57.28 13.02 -15.49
N ARG A 4 57.03 13.55 -14.30
CA ARG A 4 56.34 12.86 -13.21
C ARG A 4 54.83 12.96 -13.45
N CYS A 5 54.21 11.90 -13.94
CA CYS A 5 52.76 11.75 -13.93
C CYS A 5 52.28 11.51 -12.49
N LEU A 6 51.65 12.52 -11.88
CA LEU A 6 50.87 12.36 -10.65
C LEU A 6 49.51 11.76 -11.01
N PHE A 7 49.37 10.44 -10.85
CA PHE A 7 48.08 9.78 -10.85
C PHE A 7 47.32 10.16 -9.57
N PHE A 8 46.34 11.05 -9.67
CA PHE A 8 45.30 11.19 -8.65
C PHE A 8 44.40 9.96 -8.72
N SER A 9 44.58 9.03 -7.78
CA SER A 9 43.66 7.89 -7.61
C SER A 9 42.32 8.43 -7.08
N LEU A 10 41.36 8.60 -7.98
CA LEU A 10 39.95 8.80 -7.64
C LEU A 10 39.40 7.43 -7.23
N THR A 11 39.52 7.10 -5.95
CA THR A 11 38.87 5.90 -5.39
C THR A 11 37.37 6.14 -5.40
N LEU A 12 36.65 5.48 -6.33
CA LEU A 12 35.21 5.32 -6.27
C LEU A 12 34.90 4.50 -5.01
N ALA A 13 34.58 5.17 -3.90
CA ALA A 13 33.78 4.56 -2.87
C ALA A 13 32.34 4.47 -3.42
N VAL A 14 32.08 3.44 -4.22
CA VAL A 14 30.71 2.94 -4.39
C VAL A 14 30.38 2.35 -3.03
N LEU A 15 29.74 3.15 -2.17
CA LEU A 15 29.04 2.60 -1.03
C LEU A 15 28.13 1.52 -1.59
N PRO A 16 28.23 0.26 -1.14
CA PRO A 16 27.23 -0.73 -1.52
C PRO A 16 25.91 -0.12 -1.11
N GLN A 17 25.06 0.17 -2.10
CA GLN A 17 23.65 0.35 -1.86
C GLN A 17 23.24 -1.01 -1.32
N LEU A 18 23.23 -1.15 0.01
CA LEU A 18 22.40 -2.13 0.69
C LEU A 18 21.00 -1.78 0.21
N GLY A 19 20.65 -2.36 -0.94
CA GLY A 19 19.29 -2.48 -1.38
C GLY A 19 18.65 -3.31 -0.29
N MET A 20 18.09 -2.62 0.70
CA MET A 20 17.09 -3.25 1.55
C MET A 20 16.08 -3.81 0.57
N ALA A 21 16.05 -5.13 0.43
CA ALA A 21 14.99 -5.79 -0.30
C ALA A 21 13.69 -5.19 0.24
N GLU A 22 12.93 -4.54 -0.64
CA GLU A 22 11.74 -3.83 -0.21
C GLU A 22 10.83 -4.88 0.45
N SER A 23 10.55 -4.67 1.72
CA SER A 23 9.73 -5.59 2.48
C SER A 23 8.32 -5.60 1.88
N GLU A 24 7.83 -6.78 1.53
CA GLU A 24 6.45 -6.93 1.07
C GLU A 24 5.56 -6.72 2.28
N ARG A 25 4.49 -5.94 2.15
CA ARG A 25 3.58 -5.76 3.27
C ARG A 25 2.34 -6.62 3.06
N CYS A 26 2.10 -7.46 4.04
CA CYS A 26 1.04 -8.44 4.07
C CYS A 26 -0.11 -7.87 4.90
N LEU A 27 -1.28 -7.81 4.28
CA LEU A 27 -2.53 -7.56 4.96
C LEU A 27 -3.27 -8.86 5.07
N VAL A 28 -3.66 -9.23 6.29
CA VAL A 28 -4.42 -10.44 6.52
C VAL A 28 -5.68 -10.11 7.29
N TYR A 29 -6.74 -10.80 6.91
CA TYR A 29 -7.98 -10.85 7.63
C TYR A 29 -8.36 -12.33 7.80
N ALA A 30 -8.46 -12.77 9.05
CA ALA A 30 -8.91 -14.13 9.31
C ALA A 30 -10.44 -14.18 9.22
N VAL A 31 -10.93 -15.07 8.38
CA VAL A 31 -12.35 -15.27 8.12
C VAL A 31 -12.89 -16.24 9.14
N GLU A 32 -13.65 -15.71 10.10
CA GLU A 32 -14.31 -16.52 11.10
C GLU A 32 -15.38 -17.41 10.45
N ARG A 33 -15.43 -18.67 10.90
CA ARG A 33 -16.45 -19.61 10.49
C ARG A 33 -17.65 -19.56 11.43
N ILE A 34 -18.80 -19.20 10.89
CA ILE A 34 -20.10 -19.19 11.57
C ILE A 34 -20.85 -20.50 11.35
N ASP A 35 -21.83 -20.78 12.21
CA ASP A 35 -22.78 -21.86 11.95
C ASP A 35 -23.69 -21.48 10.78
N ALA A 36 -24.01 -22.43 9.90
CA ALA A 36 -24.88 -22.16 8.75
C ALA A 36 -26.29 -21.68 9.15
N ALA A 37 -26.74 -22.01 10.36
CA ALA A 37 -28.00 -21.51 10.93
C ALA A 37 -27.95 -20.02 11.32
N GLU A 38 -26.75 -19.44 11.43
CA GLU A 38 -26.51 -18.01 11.71
C GLU A 38 -26.27 -17.20 10.43
N ALA A 39 -26.38 -17.83 9.25
CA ALA A 39 -26.19 -17.15 7.98
C ALA A 39 -27.12 -15.92 7.88
N PRO A 40 -26.58 -14.73 7.54
CA PRO A 40 -27.38 -13.51 7.46
C PRO A 40 -28.32 -13.54 6.26
N VAL A 41 -29.44 -12.83 6.36
CA VAL A 41 -30.30 -12.56 5.21
C VAL A 41 -29.65 -11.44 4.44
N ILE A 42 -29.47 -11.59 3.13
CA ILE A 42 -28.84 -10.54 2.32
C ILE A 42 -29.90 -9.48 1.99
N ASP A 43 -30.10 -8.53 2.90
CA ASP A 43 -31.07 -7.42 2.77
C ASP A 43 -30.40 -6.04 2.70
N GLY A 44 -29.11 -5.98 3.01
CA GLY A 44 -28.25 -4.81 2.94
C GLY A 44 -28.22 -3.97 4.22
N THR A 45 -28.88 -4.39 5.31
CA THR A 45 -29.08 -3.58 6.52
C THR A 45 -28.13 -3.89 7.67
N LEU A 46 -27.45 -5.05 7.66
CA LEU A 46 -26.53 -5.50 8.71
C LEU A 46 -27.17 -5.57 10.10
N THR A 47 -28.46 -5.92 10.19
CA THR A 47 -29.19 -5.90 11.47
C THR A 47 -28.98 -7.17 12.30
N GLU A 48 -28.60 -8.26 11.65
CA GLU A 48 -28.41 -9.58 12.21
C GLU A 48 -27.34 -9.60 13.30
N PRO A 49 -27.53 -10.40 14.36
CA PRO A 49 -26.54 -10.51 15.44
C PRO A 49 -25.16 -10.98 14.98
N VAL A 50 -25.08 -11.77 13.89
CA VAL A 50 -23.84 -12.38 13.40
C VAL A 50 -22.75 -11.35 13.04
N TRP A 51 -23.16 -10.13 12.70
CA TRP A 51 -22.26 -9.02 12.35
C TRP A 51 -21.62 -8.32 13.56
N ARG A 52 -22.12 -8.56 14.78
CA ARG A 52 -21.72 -7.81 15.98
C ARG A 52 -20.45 -8.38 16.61
N GLY A 53 -19.57 -7.48 17.08
CA GLY A 53 -18.38 -7.86 17.84
C GLY A 53 -17.32 -8.62 17.02
N ARG A 54 -17.36 -8.52 15.70
CA ARG A 54 -16.40 -9.13 14.78
C ARG A 54 -15.26 -8.17 14.48
N ASP A 55 -14.11 -8.73 14.11
CA ASP A 55 -12.98 -7.96 13.57
C ASP A 55 -13.39 -7.30 12.25
N ARG A 56 -12.73 -6.18 11.91
CA ARG A 56 -13.11 -5.36 10.75
C ARG A 56 -11.87 -4.90 9.98
N ILE A 57 -12.00 -4.86 8.66
CA ILE A 57 -11.12 -4.10 7.80
C ILE A 57 -11.61 -2.64 7.82
N ASP A 58 -10.89 -1.80 8.54
CA ASP A 58 -11.19 -0.37 8.73
C ASP A 58 -10.07 0.56 8.24
N THR A 59 -9.08 -0.02 7.56
CA THR A 59 -7.83 0.67 7.18
C THR A 59 -7.73 0.95 5.69
N LEU A 60 -8.85 1.21 5.01
CA LEU A 60 -8.82 1.58 3.59
C LEU A 60 -7.97 2.84 3.38
N ARG A 61 -7.19 2.82 2.31
CA ARG A 61 -6.26 3.89 1.94
C ARG A 61 -6.48 4.36 0.53
N ASN A 62 -6.27 5.65 0.33
CA ASN A 62 -6.37 6.26 -0.98
C ASN A 62 -5.33 5.65 -1.93
N PHE A 63 -5.77 5.17 -3.09
CA PHE A 63 -4.89 4.58 -4.12
C PHE A 63 -4.79 5.45 -5.39
N LEU A 64 -5.55 6.54 -5.45
CA LEU A 64 -5.56 7.51 -6.55
C LEU A 64 -5.67 8.93 -6.00
N GLY A 65 -5.10 9.90 -6.73
CA GLY A 65 -5.10 11.32 -6.37
C GLY A 65 -3.88 11.75 -5.55
N ASP A 66 -3.95 12.93 -4.94
CA ASP A 66 -2.80 13.54 -4.25
C ASP A 66 -2.55 12.98 -2.84
N ARG A 67 -3.55 12.27 -2.27
CA ARG A 67 -3.50 11.69 -0.92
C ARG A 67 -3.19 10.20 -0.91
N VAL A 68 -2.53 9.68 -1.95
CA VAL A 68 -2.22 8.23 -2.07
C VAL A 68 -1.46 7.73 -0.82
N GLY A 69 -1.95 6.66 -0.22
CA GLY A 69 -1.40 6.05 1.01
C GLY A 69 -2.02 6.58 2.32
N ASP A 70 -2.73 7.70 2.27
CA ASP A 70 -3.47 8.22 3.43
C ASP A 70 -4.70 7.36 3.69
N PHE A 71 -5.20 7.39 4.93
CA PHE A 71 -6.52 6.81 5.20
C PHE A 71 -7.58 7.52 4.37
N ALA A 72 -8.61 6.78 3.97
CA ALA A 72 -9.80 7.38 3.38
C ALA A 72 -10.37 8.45 4.32
N SER A 73 -10.84 9.56 3.75
CA SER A 73 -11.38 10.68 4.52
C SER A 73 -12.71 10.33 5.20
N GLN A 74 -13.43 9.35 4.67
CA GLN A 74 -14.64 8.79 5.27
C GLN A 74 -14.40 7.33 5.69
N ARG A 75 -14.73 7.01 6.94
CA ARG A 75 -14.55 5.67 7.50
C ARG A 75 -15.37 4.64 6.70
N SER A 76 -14.72 3.54 6.36
CA SER A 76 -15.32 2.39 5.70
C SER A 76 -14.91 1.14 6.46
N GLU A 77 -15.86 0.24 6.72
CA GLU A 77 -15.64 -0.94 7.53
C GLU A 77 -16.16 -2.17 6.80
N PHE A 78 -15.35 -3.22 6.67
CA PHE A 78 -15.75 -4.50 6.10
C PHE A 78 -15.57 -5.61 7.13
N THR A 79 -16.52 -6.53 7.17
CA THR A 79 -16.48 -7.78 7.94
C THR A 79 -16.68 -8.92 6.95
N VAL A 80 -15.84 -9.94 7.04
CA VAL A 80 -15.93 -11.14 6.21
C VAL A 80 -16.12 -12.36 7.10
N LEU A 81 -17.08 -13.22 6.75
CA LEU A 81 -17.42 -14.44 7.47
C LEU A 81 -17.60 -15.60 6.46
N CYS A 82 -17.58 -16.85 6.92
CA CYS A 82 -17.99 -17.99 6.10
C CYS A 82 -18.80 -19.01 6.89
N ASP A 83 -19.67 -19.78 6.24
CA ASP A 83 -20.30 -20.98 6.82
C ASP A 83 -19.63 -22.29 6.32
N GLY A 84 -18.71 -22.16 5.37
CA GLY A 84 -17.99 -23.24 4.68
C GLY A 84 -18.57 -23.64 3.32
N ALA A 85 -19.75 -23.15 2.96
CA ALA A 85 -20.28 -23.18 1.60
C ALA A 85 -20.26 -21.78 0.96
N ASN A 86 -20.51 -20.75 1.76
CA ASN A 86 -20.60 -19.36 1.36
C ASN A 86 -19.60 -18.48 2.11
N LEU A 87 -19.19 -17.41 1.45
CA LEU A 87 -18.56 -16.24 2.04
C LEU A 87 -19.61 -15.14 2.20
N PHE A 88 -19.63 -14.48 3.34
CA PHE A 88 -20.50 -13.34 3.63
C PHE A 88 -19.64 -12.10 3.84
N ILE A 89 -20.00 -10.99 3.19
CA ILE A 89 -19.33 -9.71 3.35
C ILE A 89 -20.35 -8.67 3.78
N GLY A 90 -20.15 -8.13 4.97
CA GLY A 90 -20.92 -7.01 5.51
C GLY A 90 -20.08 -5.76 5.53
N ALA A 91 -20.58 -4.65 4.99
CA ALA A 91 -19.81 -3.42 4.94
C ALA A 91 -20.62 -2.17 5.30
N THR A 92 -19.99 -1.24 6.00
CA THR A 92 -20.57 0.05 6.40
C THR A 92 -19.70 1.19 5.90
N PHE A 93 -20.32 2.15 5.23
CA PHE A 93 -19.67 3.32 4.64
C PHE A 93 -20.24 4.57 5.28
N TYR A 94 -19.52 5.15 6.24
CA TYR A 94 -19.93 6.41 6.83
C TYR A 94 -19.75 7.52 5.82
N GLU A 95 -20.62 8.52 5.90
CA GLU A 95 -20.60 9.63 4.98
C GLU A 95 -21.22 10.86 5.63
N ALA A 96 -20.42 11.91 5.79
CA ALA A 96 -20.90 13.20 6.30
C ALA A 96 -21.92 13.86 5.34
N GLU A 97 -21.77 13.65 4.02
CA GLU A 97 -22.61 14.28 3.00
C GLU A 97 -23.49 13.26 2.26
N MET A 98 -24.27 12.44 2.99
CA MET A 98 -25.11 11.35 2.43
C MET A 98 -26.05 11.76 1.29
N LYS A 99 -26.44 13.04 1.24
CA LYS A 99 -27.29 13.61 0.19
C LYS A 99 -26.55 13.91 -1.12
N LYS A 100 -25.22 14.01 -1.08
CA LYS A 100 -24.35 14.29 -2.23
C LYS A 100 -23.78 13.04 -2.89
N LEU A 101 -24.07 11.84 -2.34
CA LEU A 101 -23.69 10.59 -2.98
C LEU A 101 -24.21 10.54 -4.41
N LYS A 102 -23.33 10.21 -5.34
CA LYS A 102 -23.73 9.95 -6.72
C LYS A 102 -24.50 8.64 -6.77
N ALA A 103 -25.79 8.74 -7.05
CA ALA A 103 -26.73 7.62 -7.03
C ALA A 103 -27.75 7.81 -8.16
N SER A 104 -27.45 7.25 -9.32
CA SER A 104 -28.31 7.34 -10.51
C SER A 104 -28.59 5.95 -11.07
N PRO A 105 -29.87 5.52 -11.15
CA PRO A 105 -30.22 4.24 -11.74
C PRO A 105 -29.95 4.16 -13.25
N ALA A 106 -29.75 5.31 -13.91
CA ALA A 106 -29.40 5.37 -15.33
C ALA A 106 -27.90 5.09 -15.60
N LEU A 107 -27.08 5.06 -14.55
CA LEU A 107 -25.66 4.77 -14.65
C LEU A 107 -25.39 3.29 -14.34
N GLN A 108 -24.25 2.80 -14.82
CA GLN A 108 -23.70 1.54 -14.33
C GLN A 108 -23.17 1.73 -12.90
N PRO A 109 -23.17 0.69 -12.05
CA PRO A 109 -22.88 0.83 -10.63
C PRO A 109 -21.53 1.48 -10.32
N PHE A 110 -20.50 1.20 -11.12
CA PHE A 110 -19.16 1.79 -10.92
C PHE A 110 -19.08 3.30 -11.20
N TRP A 111 -20.15 3.91 -11.75
CA TRP A 111 -20.27 5.35 -11.93
C TRP A 111 -21.06 6.04 -10.82
N ASN A 112 -21.58 5.29 -9.85
CA ASN A 112 -22.19 5.77 -8.60
C ASN A 112 -21.20 5.63 -7.44
N ASP A 113 -21.50 6.16 -6.24
CA ASP A 113 -20.75 5.78 -5.04
C ASP A 113 -20.94 4.29 -4.81
N CYS A 114 -19.85 3.54 -4.90
CA CYS A 114 -19.88 2.09 -4.97
C CYS A 114 -18.71 1.44 -4.25
N ILE A 115 -18.85 0.14 -4.06
CA ILE A 115 -17.75 -0.72 -3.67
C ILE A 115 -17.29 -1.56 -4.84
N GLU A 116 -16.01 -1.89 -4.83
CA GLU A 116 -15.45 -2.93 -5.69
C GLU A 116 -14.73 -3.92 -4.79
N VAL A 117 -15.17 -5.17 -4.80
CA VAL A 117 -14.55 -6.25 -4.04
C VAL A 117 -13.85 -7.18 -5.02
N TYR A 118 -12.54 -7.30 -4.85
CA TYR A 118 -11.70 -8.15 -5.69
C TYR A 118 -11.31 -9.43 -4.95
N PHE A 119 -11.29 -10.55 -5.68
CA PHE A 119 -10.85 -11.86 -5.24
C PHE A 119 -9.81 -12.45 -6.19
N ASP A 120 -8.78 -13.06 -5.62
CA ASP A 120 -7.97 -14.11 -6.24
C ASP A 120 -8.34 -15.43 -5.55
N PRO A 121 -9.33 -16.17 -6.08
CA PRO A 121 -9.96 -17.27 -5.36
C PRO A 121 -9.03 -18.43 -5.00
N ARG A 122 -8.02 -18.66 -5.83
CA ARG A 122 -7.07 -19.78 -5.68
C ARG A 122 -5.69 -19.34 -5.20
N HIS A 123 -5.52 -18.03 -4.97
CA HIS A 123 -4.25 -17.43 -4.54
C HIS A 123 -3.08 -17.77 -5.48
N ASP A 124 -3.36 -17.90 -6.77
CA ASP A 124 -2.36 -18.26 -7.78
C ASP A 124 -1.90 -17.06 -8.62
N GLY A 125 -2.48 -15.88 -8.40
CA GLY A 125 -2.16 -14.66 -9.13
C GLY A 125 -2.63 -14.65 -10.59
N THR A 126 -3.34 -15.68 -11.04
CA THR A 126 -3.75 -15.85 -12.45
C THR A 126 -5.23 -15.59 -12.68
N ARG A 127 -6.02 -15.37 -11.63
CA ARG A 127 -7.45 -15.09 -11.71
C ARG A 127 -7.84 -13.91 -10.83
N SER A 128 -8.72 -13.08 -11.36
CA SER A 128 -9.30 -11.94 -10.65
C SER A 128 -10.81 -11.94 -10.86
N ILE A 129 -11.57 -12.00 -9.78
CA ILE A 129 -13.01 -11.76 -9.79
C ILE A 129 -13.26 -10.41 -9.12
N GLN A 130 -14.03 -9.55 -9.79
CA GLN A 130 -14.47 -8.27 -9.30
C GLN A 130 -15.99 -8.31 -9.13
N LEU A 131 -16.47 -7.99 -7.93
CA LEU A 131 -17.88 -7.71 -7.66
C LEU A 131 -18.04 -6.22 -7.36
N VAL A 132 -19.06 -5.60 -7.96
CA VAL A 132 -19.38 -4.20 -7.79
C VAL A 132 -20.82 -4.08 -7.30
N ILE A 133 -21.02 -3.30 -6.23
CA ILE A 133 -22.34 -2.92 -5.72
C ILE A 133 -22.32 -1.44 -5.43
N ASP A 134 -23.32 -0.70 -5.90
CA ASP A 134 -23.45 0.72 -5.57
C ASP A 134 -24.41 1.00 -4.40
N CYS A 135 -24.42 2.25 -3.96
CA CYS A 135 -25.25 2.73 -2.86
C CYS A 135 -26.76 2.68 -3.11
N ILE A 136 -27.22 2.24 -4.29
CA ILE A 136 -28.64 1.98 -4.60
C ILE A 136 -28.93 0.52 -4.98
N GLY A 137 -27.94 -0.36 -4.89
CA GLY A 137 -28.07 -1.80 -5.01
C GLY A 137 -27.94 -2.33 -6.44
N GLN A 138 -27.48 -1.50 -7.38
CA GLN A 138 -27.11 -1.99 -8.71
C GLN A 138 -25.84 -2.83 -8.61
N ARG A 139 -25.80 -3.92 -9.37
CA ARG A 139 -24.72 -4.93 -9.32
C ARG A 139 -24.05 -5.06 -10.66
N MET A 140 -22.75 -5.27 -10.63
CA MET A 140 -21.94 -5.66 -11.78
C MET A 140 -20.86 -6.63 -11.31
N TRP A 141 -20.38 -7.47 -12.21
CA TRP A 141 -19.27 -8.37 -11.94
C TRP A 141 -18.38 -8.49 -13.17
N GLN A 142 -17.16 -8.92 -12.93
CA GLN A 142 -16.21 -9.26 -13.97
C GLN A 142 -15.31 -10.38 -13.46
N LYS A 143 -15.02 -11.37 -14.30
CA LYS A 143 -13.97 -12.34 -14.06
C LYS A 143 -12.92 -12.21 -15.16
N THR A 144 -11.66 -12.12 -14.77
CA THR A 144 -10.50 -12.10 -15.66
C THR A 144 -9.50 -13.15 -15.27
N TYR A 145 -8.77 -13.67 -16.24
CA TYR A 145 -7.74 -14.67 -16.02
C TYR A 145 -6.61 -14.56 -17.04
N ASP A 146 -5.46 -15.14 -16.70
CA ASP A 146 -4.27 -15.22 -17.54
C ASP A 146 -3.67 -16.64 -17.44
N GLU A 147 -3.64 -17.37 -18.55
CA GLU A 147 -3.02 -18.71 -18.63
C GLU A 147 -1.62 -18.67 -19.28
N GLY A 148 -0.93 -17.52 -19.18
CA GLY A 148 0.43 -17.33 -19.69
C GLY A 148 0.51 -16.63 -21.05
N TYR A 149 -0.61 -16.11 -21.56
CA TYR A 149 -0.69 -15.44 -22.86
C TYR A 149 -1.29 -14.02 -22.76
N GLY A 150 -1.50 -13.51 -21.55
CA GLY A 150 -2.07 -12.19 -21.26
C GLY A 150 -3.43 -12.28 -20.59
N TRP A 151 -4.03 -11.14 -20.23
CA TRP A 151 -5.29 -11.11 -19.50
C TRP A 151 -6.51 -11.11 -20.43
N TRP A 152 -7.51 -11.94 -20.14
CA TRP A 152 -8.80 -11.89 -20.82
C TRP A 152 -9.99 -12.05 -19.87
N ALA A 153 -11.16 -11.58 -20.33
CA ALA A 153 -12.41 -11.60 -19.56
C ALA A 153 -13.23 -12.86 -19.84
N ASP A 154 -13.63 -13.56 -18.78
CA ASP A 154 -14.56 -14.69 -18.84
C ASP A 154 -16.00 -14.17 -18.94
N LYS A 155 -16.46 -13.91 -20.17
CA LYS A 155 -17.82 -13.42 -20.42
C LYS A 155 -18.91 -14.47 -20.18
N ALA A 156 -18.56 -15.76 -20.02
CA ALA A 156 -19.53 -16.85 -19.85
C ALA A 156 -19.73 -17.22 -18.37
N TRP A 157 -18.79 -16.84 -17.49
CA TRP A 157 -18.84 -17.17 -16.07
C TRP A 157 -20.10 -16.70 -15.33
N TYR A 158 -20.82 -15.70 -15.84
CA TYR A 158 -22.09 -15.26 -15.24
C TYR A 158 -23.13 -16.38 -15.12
N MET A 159 -23.08 -17.41 -15.98
CA MET A 159 -24.00 -18.55 -15.91
C MET A 159 -23.69 -19.48 -14.73
N LEU A 160 -22.47 -19.41 -14.19
CA LEU A 160 -21.99 -20.23 -13.08
C LEU A 160 -21.93 -19.44 -11.77
N ALA A 161 -21.74 -18.13 -11.83
CA ALA A 161 -21.56 -17.28 -10.67
C ALA A 161 -22.83 -17.21 -9.81
N ASP A 162 -22.80 -17.86 -8.64
CA ASP A 162 -23.87 -17.76 -7.65
C ASP A 162 -23.47 -16.77 -6.54
N TRP A 163 -24.08 -15.58 -6.58
CA TRP A 163 -23.88 -14.57 -5.55
C TRP A 163 -25.09 -13.64 -5.43
N GLU A 164 -25.29 -13.10 -4.23
CA GLU A 164 -26.29 -12.08 -3.94
C GLU A 164 -25.63 -10.85 -3.32
N GLY A 165 -26.21 -9.68 -3.57
CA GLY A 165 -25.74 -8.44 -2.99
C GLY A 165 -26.88 -7.43 -2.84
N ARG A 166 -26.95 -6.78 -1.69
CA ARG A 166 -27.91 -5.69 -1.40
C ARG A 166 -27.19 -4.52 -0.74
N SER A 167 -27.77 -3.33 -0.88
CA SER A 167 -27.34 -2.16 -0.14
C SER A 167 -28.53 -1.42 0.44
N ALA A 168 -28.30 -0.74 1.56
CA ALA A 168 -29.28 0.10 2.22
C ALA A 168 -28.66 1.47 2.55
N ARG A 169 -29.45 2.54 2.42
CA ARG A 169 -29.02 3.90 2.77
C ARG A 169 -29.65 4.32 4.08
N GLY A 170 -28.80 4.72 5.03
CA GLY A 170 -29.20 5.36 6.28
C GLY A 170 -29.03 6.87 6.23
N SER A 171 -29.09 7.50 7.40
CA SER A 171 -28.93 8.95 7.56
C SER A 171 -27.46 9.40 7.58
N VAL A 172 -26.56 8.56 8.10
CA VAL A 172 -25.12 8.87 8.32
C VAL A 172 -24.17 7.89 7.62
N SER A 173 -24.72 6.85 7.02
CA SER A 173 -23.97 5.79 6.33
C SER A 173 -24.86 5.10 5.29
N TRP A 174 -24.21 4.35 4.40
CA TRP A 174 -24.87 3.28 3.65
C TRP A 174 -24.15 1.97 3.91
N THR A 175 -24.85 0.87 3.71
CA THR A 175 -24.41 -0.48 4.06
C THR A 175 -24.56 -1.42 2.88
N VAL A 176 -23.80 -2.50 2.90
CA VAL A 176 -23.82 -3.57 1.91
C VAL A 176 -23.77 -4.92 2.60
N GLU A 177 -24.53 -5.87 2.08
CA GLU A 177 -24.38 -7.30 2.36
C GLU A 177 -24.17 -8.06 1.06
N ILE A 178 -23.24 -9.00 1.07
CA ILE A 178 -22.93 -9.88 -0.06
C ILE A 178 -22.87 -11.32 0.45
N ARG A 179 -23.51 -12.24 -0.28
CA ARG A 179 -23.23 -13.68 -0.19
C ARG A 179 -22.56 -14.11 -1.48
N VAL A 180 -21.47 -14.86 -1.36
CA VAL A 180 -20.76 -15.50 -2.47
C VAL A 180 -20.74 -17.00 -2.22
N ASP A 181 -21.25 -17.80 -3.15
CA ASP A 181 -21.04 -19.25 -3.11
C ASP A 181 -19.56 -19.57 -3.42
N CYS A 182 -18.88 -20.22 -2.49
CA CYS A 182 -17.44 -20.47 -2.60
C CYS A 182 -17.12 -21.37 -3.80
N ALA A 183 -17.94 -22.38 -4.06
CA ALA A 183 -17.70 -23.36 -5.12
C ALA A 183 -17.73 -22.73 -6.52
N SER A 184 -18.75 -21.92 -6.82
CA SER A 184 -18.89 -21.23 -8.12
C SER A 184 -17.81 -20.17 -8.37
N PHE A 185 -17.22 -19.62 -7.31
CA PHE A 185 -16.11 -18.68 -7.37
C PHE A 185 -14.74 -19.39 -7.32
N GLY A 186 -14.71 -20.68 -6.99
CA GLY A 186 -13.47 -21.45 -6.81
C GLY A 186 -12.67 -21.02 -5.58
N ILE A 187 -13.35 -20.47 -4.57
CA ILE A 187 -12.79 -20.14 -3.26
C ILE A 187 -12.79 -21.44 -2.44
N ASP A 188 -11.66 -21.75 -1.81
CA ASP A 188 -11.55 -22.85 -0.86
C ASP A 188 -11.71 -22.34 0.57
N PRO A 189 -12.87 -22.57 1.23
CA PRO A 189 -13.11 -22.09 2.59
C PRO A 189 -12.60 -23.07 3.67
N THR A 190 -11.78 -24.06 3.30
CA THR A 190 -11.22 -25.00 4.30
C THR A 190 -10.26 -24.28 5.25
N PRO A 191 -10.22 -24.68 6.54
CA PRO A 191 -9.36 -24.02 7.52
C PRO A 191 -7.90 -23.99 7.07
N GLY A 192 -7.34 -22.79 7.05
CA GLY A 192 -5.97 -22.53 6.65
C GLY A 192 -5.73 -22.23 5.19
N SER A 193 -6.73 -22.40 4.33
CA SER A 193 -6.66 -21.97 2.93
C SER A 193 -6.67 -20.44 2.84
N VAL A 194 -6.17 -19.95 1.70
CA VAL A 194 -5.94 -18.52 1.46
C VAL A 194 -6.69 -18.09 0.21
N CYS A 195 -7.34 -16.93 0.27
CA CYS A 195 -7.91 -16.24 -0.88
C CYS A 195 -7.36 -14.81 -0.93
N GLY A 196 -6.85 -14.37 -2.08
CA GLY A 196 -6.45 -12.98 -2.25
C GLY A 196 -7.69 -12.08 -2.26
N PHE A 197 -7.62 -10.94 -1.60
CA PHE A 197 -8.79 -10.09 -1.36
C PHE A 197 -8.41 -8.62 -1.30
N ASN A 198 -9.22 -7.77 -1.95
CA ASN A 198 -9.06 -6.33 -1.88
C ASN A 198 -10.41 -5.61 -2.00
N PRO A 199 -11.02 -5.21 -0.87
CA PRO A 199 -12.20 -4.37 -0.89
C PRO A 199 -11.81 -2.91 -1.13
N CYS A 200 -12.57 -2.23 -1.97
CA CYS A 200 -12.40 -0.83 -2.34
C CYS A 200 -13.70 -0.05 -2.18
N ARG A 201 -13.59 1.25 -1.93
CA ARG A 201 -14.69 2.21 -2.06
C ARG A 201 -14.32 3.27 -3.09
N PHE A 202 -15.22 3.48 -4.04
CA PHE A 202 -15.21 4.58 -5.00
C PHE A 202 -16.25 5.58 -4.51
N ARG A 203 -15.80 6.53 -3.70
CA ARG A 203 -16.65 7.58 -3.16
C ARG A 203 -16.86 8.62 -4.25
N LEU A 204 -18.08 8.79 -4.75
CA LEU A 204 -18.37 9.69 -5.88
C LEU A 204 -19.48 10.69 -5.52
N GLY A 205 -19.33 11.94 -5.99
CA GLY A 205 -20.29 13.04 -5.84
C GLY A 205 -20.11 13.85 -4.55
N ALA A 206 -19.81 13.21 -3.42
CA ALA A 206 -19.57 13.87 -2.13
C ALA A 206 -18.11 14.38 -1.96
N GLY A 207 -17.36 14.50 -3.06
CA GLY A 207 -15.91 14.73 -3.07
C GLY A 207 -15.20 13.43 -3.47
N ASP A 208 -14.84 13.32 -4.74
CA ASP A 208 -14.42 12.05 -5.30
C ASP A 208 -13.14 11.53 -4.60
N GLU A 209 -13.22 10.29 -4.11
CA GLU A 209 -12.13 9.65 -3.38
C GLU A 209 -12.12 8.14 -3.66
N PHE A 210 -10.93 7.58 -3.87
CA PHE A 210 -10.75 6.19 -4.29
C PHE A 210 -9.84 5.48 -3.32
N SER A 211 -10.42 4.56 -2.54
CA SER A 211 -9.72 3.88 -1.46
C SER A 211 -9.82 2.36 -1.56
N ALA A 212 -8.78 1.67 -1.11
CA ALA A 212 -8.65 0.21 -1.17
C ALA A 212 -8.00 -0.31 0.12
N TRP A 213 -8.22 -1.58 0.47
CA TRP A 213 -7.50 -2.19 1.59
C TRP A 213 -6.01 -2.25 1.30
N THR A 214 -5.66 -2.59 0.06
CA THR A 214 -4.27 -2.53 -0.43
C THR A 214 -3.67 -1.14 -0.32
N PHE A 215 -2.36 -1.13 -0.12
CA PHE A 215 -1.58 0.09 0.08
C PHE A 215 -0.31 0.02 -0.78
N ARG A 216 0.46 1.11 -0.79
CA ARG A 216 1.66 1.38 -1.62
C ARG A 216 1.39 1.55 -3.11
N GLY A 217 1.38 2.81 -3.54
CA GLY A 217 1.51 3.17 -4.95
C GLY A 217 0.18 3.31 -5.67
N SER A 218 0.20 4.14 -6.72
CA SER A 218 -0.98 4.41 -7.52
C SER A 218 -1.37 3.19 -8.36
N LYS A 219 -2.68 3.00 -8.57
CA LYS A 219 -3.26 1.97 -9.43
C LYS A 219 -3.01 0.51 -9.01
N ARG A 220 -2.57 0.26 -7.76
CA ARG A 220 -2.35 -1.10 -7.25
C ARG A 220 -3.63 -1.85 -6.91
N GLN A 221 -4.80 -1.22 -6.95
CA GLN A 221 -6.07 -1.89 -6.64
C GLN A 221 -6.36 -3.06 -7.58
N LYS A 222 -5.78 -3.07 -8.80
CA LYS A 222 -5.88 -4.16 -9.78
C LYS A 222 -4.64 -5.07 -9.84
N GLY A 223 -3.63 -4.81 -9.01
CA GLY A 223 -2.42 -5.62 -8.95
C GLY A 223 -2.62 -6.81 -8.03
N ILE A 224 -3.06 -7.95 -8.58
CA ILE A 224 -3.41 -9.16 -7.82
C ILE A 224 -2.35 -9.56 -6.78
N PRO A 225 -1.03 -9.58 -7.10
CA PRO A 225 -0.02 -9.97 -6.11
C PRO A 225 0.12 -8.99 -4.93
N ALA A 226 -0.41 -7.77 -5.05
CA ALA A 226 -0.38 -6.76 -4.00
C ALA A 226 -1.62 -6.79 -3.10
N TRP A 227 -2.60 -7.66 -3.38
CA TRP A 227 -3.82 -7.79 -2.59
C TRP A 227 -3.55 -8.32 -1.18
N GLY A 228 -4.49 -8.01 -0.27
CA GLY A 228 -4.49 -8.63 1.05
C GLY A 228 -4.98 -10.07 0.96
N HIS A 229 -5.03 -10.75 2.09
CA HIS A 229 -5.27 -12.19 2.15
C HIS A 229 -6.38 -12.48 3.16
N LEU A 230 -7.40 -13.20 2.72
CA LEU A 230 -8.33 -13.89 3.59
C LEU A 230 -7.70 -15.22 3.99
N VAL A 231 -7.66 -15.51 5.29
CA VAL A 231 -7.23 -16.81 5.82
C VAL A 231 -8.41 -17.43 6.54
N PHE A 232 -8.84 -18.62 6.12
CA PHE A 232 -10.05 -19.25 6.68
C PHE A 232 -9.75 -19.90 8.04
N ALA A 233 -10.47 -19.51 9.08
CA ALA A 233 -10.27 -20.03 10.44
C ALA A 233 -10.91 -21.41 10.65
N ALA A 234 -10.45 -22.15 11.66
CA ALA A 234 -11.10 -23.39 12.06
C ALA A 234 -12.47 -23.14 12.71
N PRO A 235 -13.42 -24.09 12.66
CA PRO A 235 -14.68 -23.97 13.38
C PRO A 235 -14.46 -23.71 14.88
N GLY A 236 -15.13 -22.69 15.43
CA GLY A 236 -15.02 -22.32 16.86
C GLY A 236 -13.75 -21.56 17.23
N GLU A 237 -12.83 -21.32 16.28
CA GLU A 237 -11.67 -20.46 16.49
C GLU A 237 -12.13 -19.00 16.52
N LYS A 238 -12.12 -18.40 17.71
CA LYS A 238 -12.30 -16.95 17.82
C LYS A 238 -11.02 -16.27 17.34
N VAL A 239 -11.08 -15.67 16.17
CA VAL A 239 -10.05 -14.78 15.66
C VAL A 239 -9.87 -13.65 16.68
N ARG A 240 -8.70 -13.57 17.32
CA ARG A 240 -8.36 -12.51 18.27
C ARG A 240 -7.42 -11.52 17.62
N GLY A 241 -7.96 -10.56 16.87
CA GLY A 241 -7.17 -9.48 16.31
C GLY A 241 -6.11 -9.95 15.32
N ARG A 242 -5.37 -8.99 14.79
CA ARG A 242 -4.45 -9.12 13.64
C ARG A 242 -3.18 -9.98 13.90
N GLU A 243 -3.16 -10.87 14.89
CA GLU A 243 -1.98 -11.69 15.17
C GLU A 243 -1.87 -12.89 14.23
N ILE A 244 -1.22 -12.65 13.09
CA ILE A 244 -0.81 -13.73 12.18
C ILE A 244 0.44 -14.46 12.69
N THR A 245 0.45 -15.78 12.48
CA THR A 245 1.54 -16.71 12.83
C THR A 245 2.58 -16.82 11.71
N ALA A 246 3.74 -17.41 12.03
CA ALA A 246 4.75 -17.67 11.02
C ALA A 246 4.30 -18.77 10.04
N GLU A 247 3.53 -19.75 10.51
CA GLU A 247 2.94 -20.80 9.68
C GLU A 247 1.97 -20.22 8.64
N GLU A 248 1.11 -19.27 9.03
CA GLU A 248 0.20 -18.60 8.10
C GLU A 248 0.94 -17.75 7.07
N ILE A 249 1.99 -17.04 7.48
CA ILE A 249 2.86 -16.30 6.54
C ILE A 249 3.53 -17.26 5.55
N ALA A 250 3.99 -18.43 6.01
CA ALA A 250 4.59 -19.45 5.16
C ALA A 250 3.56 -20.06 4.18
N ARG A 251 2.27 -20.13 4.53
CA ARG A 251 1.21 -20.55 3.59
C ARG A 251 0.98 -19.52 2.49
N ILE A 252 1.05 -18.23 2.82
CA ILE A 252 0.83 -17.15 1.85
C ILE A 252 2.03 -16.97 0.92
N TYR A 253 3.26 -16.98 1.46
CA TYR A 253 4.46 -16.59 0.70
C TYR A 253 5.44 -17.74 0.41
N GLY A 254 5.19 -18.92 0.96
CA GLY A 254 6.16 -20.02 0.98
C GLY A 254 7.39 -19.69 1.84
N ALA A 255 8.53 -20.25 1.46
CA ALA A 255 9.80 -19.89 2.08
C ALA A 255 10.17 -18.43 1.78
N LEU A 256 10.50 -17.67 2.82
CA LEU A 256 10.88 -16.25 2.73
C LEU A 256 12.34 -16.07 2.28
N ASP A 257 12.83 -16.86 1.32
CA ASP A 257 14.23 -16.96 0.86
C ASP A 257 14.89 -15.60 0.54
N GLY A 258 15.44 -14.92 1.56
CA GLY A 258 15.96 -13.55 1.45
C GLY A 258 14.89 -12.44 1.41
N ARG A 259 13.61 -12.82 1.49
CA ARG A 259 12.45 -11.92 1.54
C ARG A 259 12.09 -11.56 2.99
N SER A 260 11.45 -10.41 3.16
CA SER A 260 10.83 -10.04 4.43
C SER A 260 9.40 -9.57 4.18
N VAL A 261 8.51 -9.97 5.09
CA VAL A 261 7.08 -9.67 5.05
C VAL A 261 6.71 -8.87 6.28
N GLU A 262 6.04 -7.73 6.09
CA GLU A 262 5.60 -6.85 7.16
C GLU A 262 4.09 -6.90 7.33
N VAL A 263 3.63 -7.11 8.54
CA VAL A 263 2.21 -7.09 8.89
C VAL A 263 1.95 -5.87 9.76
N PRO A 264 1.10 -4.92 9.33
CA PRO A 264 0.80 -3.72 10.10
C PRO A 264 0.19 -3.99 11.47
N THR A 265 0.69 -3.28 12.47
CA THR A 265 0.11 -3.23 13.81
C THR A 265 -0.23 -1.79 14.18
N ALA A 266 -0.89 -1.58 15.32
CA ALA A 266 -1.19 -0.23 15.81
C ALA A 266 0.09 0.59 16.12
N ALA A 267 1.18 -0.08 16.51
CA ALA A 267 2.43 0.56 16.92
C ALA A 267 3.55 0.50 15.86
N GLY A 268 3.33 -0.18 14.74
CA GLY A 268 4.35 -0.40 13.73
C GLY A 268 4.07 -1.61 12.85
N PHE A 269 4.99 -2.57 12.86
CA PHE A 269 4.97 -3.77 12.03
C PHE A 269 5.43 -5.00 12.82
N THR A 270 4.79 -6.14 12.56
CA THR A 270 5.38 -7.45 12.81
C THR A 270 6.10 -7.87 11.53
N VAL A 271 7.39 -8.13 11.60
CA VAL A 271 8.23 -8.51 10.45
C VAL A 271 8.57 -9.99 10.52
N PHE A 272 8.30 -10.69 9.43
CA PHE A 272 8.64 -12.09 9.19
C PHE A 272 9.75 -12.16 8.16
N SER A 273 10.76 -12.97 8.41
CA SER A 273 11.88 -13.19 7.49
C SER A 273 12.48 -14.58 7.71
N GLY A 274 13.43 -15.00 6.87
CA GLY A 274 14.22 -16.21 7.13
C GLY A 274 14.98 -16.20 8.47
N ARG A 275 15.10 -15.04 9.15
CA ARG A 275 15.71 -14.90 10.48
C ARG A 275 14.70 -15.01 11.63
N GLY A 276 13.42 -15.20 11.33
CA GLY A 276 12.34 -15.29 12.31
C GLY A 276 11.45 -14.03 12.36
N ARG A 277 10.64 -13.98 13.43
CA ARG A 277 9.65 -12.92 13.70
C ARG A 277 10.23 -11.88 14.66
N HIS A 278 10.08 -10.60 14.34
CA HIS A 278 10.39 -9.48 15.24
C HIS A 278 9.43 -8.33 15.00
N ASN A 279 9.31 -7.42 15.97
CA ASN A 279 8.48 -6.22 15.83
C ASN A 279 9.36 -5.00 15.53
N LEU A 280 8.86 -4.11 14.68
CA LEU A 280 9.46 -2.80 14.40
C LEU A 280 8.42 -1.72 14.62
N THR A 281 8.74 -0.72 15.43
CA THR A 281 7.97 0.52 15.50
C THR A 281 8.10 1.32 14.19
N PHE A 282 7.18 2.25 13.95
CA PHE A 282 7.32 3.17 12.81
C PHE A 282 8.62 3.98 12.87
N GLY A 283 9.07 4.36 14.07
CA GLY A 283 10.32 5.09 14.27
C GLY A 283 11.55 4.27 13.87
N GLU A 284 11.62 3.01 14.33
CA GLU A 284 12.68 2.07 13.94
C GLU A 284 12.69 1.82 12.44
N LYS A 285 11.51 1.72 11.80
CA LYS A 285 11.41 1.56 10.35
C LYS A 285 12.00 2.75 9.56
N LEU A 286 11.94 3.96 10.12
CA LEU A 286 12.50 5.17 9.50
C LEU A 286 13.96 5.46 9.90
N ALA A 287 14.47 4.81 10.95
CA ALA A 287 15.76 5.14 11.55
C ALA A 287 16.93 5.04 10.56
N ASP A 288 16.97 3.98 9.75
CA ASP A 288 18.01 3.78 8.74
C ASP A 288 17.96 4.88 7.66
N GLY A 289 16.76 5.20 7.17
CA GLY A 289 16.55 6.25 6.18
C GLY A 289 16.96 7.62 6.71
N LEU A 290 16.56 7.96 7.94
CA LEU A 290 16.95 9.20 8.60
C LEU A 290 18.48 9.29 8.75
N SER A 291 19.12 8.21 9.21
CA SER A 291 20.58 8.16 9.40
C SER A 291 21.35 8.32 8.08
N GLN A 292 20.88 7.68 7.00
CA GLN A 292 21.44 7.83 5.66
C GLN A 292 21.33 9.28 5.16
N VAL A 293 20.15 9.91 5.30
CA VAL A 293 19.98 11.30 4.88
C VAL A 293 20.82 12.26 5.72
N ASP A 294 20.96 12.03 7.03
CA ASP A 294 21.86 12.82 7.89
C ASP A 294 23.32 12.75 7.41
N GLU A 295 23.79 11.58 6.98
CA GLU A 295 25.14 11.42 6.44
C GLU A 295 25.31 12.19 5.12
N VAL A 296 24.35 12.08 4.20
CA VAL A 296 24.36 12.82 2.92
C VAL A 296 24.30 14.32 3.16
N VAL A 297 23.52 14.80 4.14
CA VAL A 297 23.48 16.22 4.57
C VAL A 297 24.84 16.68 5.09
N ARG A 298 25.54 15.86 5.88
CA ARG A 298 26.89 16.18 6.38
C ARG A 298 27.88 16.34 5.22
N LYS A 299 27.86 15.40 4.28
CA LYS A 299 28.68 15.42 3.05
C LYS A 299 28.35 16.62 2.17
N ALA A 300 27.07 16.91 1.97
CA ALA A 300 26.59 18.06 1.20
C ALA A 300 27.03 19.39 1.81
N SER A 301 26.97 19.52 3.14
CA SER A 301 27.41 20.71 3.85
C SER A 301 28.90 20.98 3.59
N SER A 302 29.75 19.97 3.76
CA SER A 302 31.19 20.07 3.49
C SER A 302 31.50 20.45 2.03
N VAL A 303 30.78 19.84 1.07
CA VAL A 303 30.95 20.15 -0.35
C VAL A 303 30.48 21.57 -0.68
N ALA A 304 29.36 22.00 -0.11
CA ALA A 304 28.82 23.34 -0.32
C ALA A 304 29.78 24.41 0.18
N ASP A 305 30.36 24.25 1.36
CA ASP A 305 31.32 25.21 1.93
C ASP A 305 32.59 25.29 1.07
N SER A 306 33.11 24.13 0.65
CA SER A 306 34.28 24.06 -0.23
C SER A 306 34.03 24.67 -1.61
N ALA A 307 32.87 24.42 -2.21
CA ALA A 307 32.51 24.94 -3.52
C ALA A 307 32.22 26.45 -3.48
N ARG A 308 31.57 26.95 -2.41
CA ARG A 308 31.38 28.39 -2.17
C ARG A 308 32.70 29.13 -2.07
N ALA A 309 33.67 28.58 -1.36
CA ALA A 309 34.99 29.19 -1.22
C ALA A 309 35.74 29.29 -2.56
N ARG A 310 35.57 28.31 -3.46
CA ARG A 310 36.27 28.26 -4.76
C ARG A 310 35.56 29.02 -5.88
N MET A 311 34.24 28.95 -5.95
CA MET A 311 33.47 29.43 -7.11
C MET A 311 32.51 30.57 -6.77
N GLY A 312 32.36 30.92 -5.49
CA GLY A 312 31.36 31.87 -5.00
C GLY A 312 29.97 31.25 -4.85
N GLY A 313 29.20 31.75 -3.88
CA GLY A 313 27.87 31.21 -3.56
C GLY A 313 26.80 31.43 -4.62
N LYS A 314 27.00 32.35 -5.56
CA LYS A 314 26.07 32.63 -6.66
C LYS A 314 26.21 31.68 -7.84
N HIS A 315 27.23 30.82 -7.86
CA HIS A 315 27.39 29.84 -8.93
C HIS A 315 26.18 28.89 -8.95
N ALA A 316 25.58 28.65 -10.12
CA ALA A 316 24.29 27.97 -10.25
C ALA A 316 24.23 26.61 -9.50
N PHE A 317 25.25 25.75 -9.68
CA PHE A 317 25.33 24.46 -8.97
C PHE A 317 25.54 24.58 -7.45
N VAL A 318 26.19 25.65 -6.99
CA VAL A 318 26.43 25.91 -5.56
C VAL A 318 25.16 26.44 -4.90
N SER A 319 24.45 27.35 -5.57
CA SER A 319 23.11 27.80 -5.15
C SER A 319 22.16 26.62 -5.04
N ARG A 320 22.10 25.78 -6.10
CA ARG A 320 21.21 24.62 -6.14
C ARG A 320 21.52 23.59 -5.05
N LEU A 321 22.79 23.32 -4.78
CA LEU A 321 23.20 22.47 -3.65
C LEU A 321 22.77 23.09 -2.31
N GLY A 322 22.92 24.39 -2.13
CA GLY A 322 22.47 25.11 -0.94
C GLY A 322 20.95 25.03 -0.72
N GLU A 323 20.16 25.28 -1.76
CA GLU A 323 18.69 25.14 -1.74
C GLU A 323 18.27 23.71 -1.36
N THR A 324 18.81 22.72 -2.09
CA THR A 324 18.47 21.30 -1.86
C THR A 324 18.86 20.86 -0.44
N LEU A 325 19.97 21.36 0.09
CA LEU A 325 20.41 21.12 1.46
C LEU A 325 19.43 21.68 2.50
N THR A 326 18.93 22.91 2.28
CA THR A 326 17.91 23.53 3.14
C THR A 326 16.61 22.73 3.12
N GLU A 327 16.08 22.43 1.93
CA GLU A 327 14.86 21.62 1.76
C GLU A 327 15.00 20.24 2.44
N THR A 328 16.18 19.62 2.38
CA THR A 328 16.42 18.32 3.01
C THR A 328 16.43 18.43 4.54
N ARG A 329 16.96 19.52 5.11
CA ARG A 329 16.95 19.75 6.57
C ARG A 329 15.53 20.02 7.09
N GLU A 330 14.74 20.76 6.33
CA GLU A 330 13.32 20.98 6.63
C GLU A 330 12.55 19.66 6.64
N LEU A 331 12.75 18.81 5.62
CA LEU A 331 12.15 17.47 5.60
C LEU A 331 12.58 16.62 6.81
N LEU A 332 13.87 16.63 7.18
CA LEU A 332 14.33 15.89 8.36
C LEU A 332 13.65 16.36 9.65
N ALA A 333 13.46 17.68 9.80
CA ALA A 333 12.76 18.24 10.96
C ALA A 333 11.28 17.86 10.96
N GLU A 334 10.61 17.91 9.80
CA GLU A 334 9.23 17.50 9.61
C GLU A 334 9.02 16.02 9.99
N VAL A 335 9.83 15.13 9.42
CA VAL A 335 9.71 13.68 9.68
C VAL A 335 9.92 13.35 11.15
N ARG A 336 10.86 14.03 11.82
CA ARG A 336 11.12 13.84 13.27
C ARG A 336 10.03 14.41 14.17
N GLY A 337 9.29 15.42 13.71
CA GLY A 337 8.20 16.05 14.46
C GLY A 337 6.81 15.46 14.17
N THR A 338 6.69 14.58 13.18
CA THR A 338 5.41 14.02 12.73
C THR A 338 4.97 12.86 13.61
N GLU A 339 3.69 12.83 13.99
CA GLU A 339 3.10 11.65 14.61
C GLU A 339 3.13 10.46 13.63
N LEU A 340 3.81 9.39 14.03
CA LEU A 340 4.07 8.27 13.14
C LEU A 340 2.86 7.33 13.06
N THR A 341 2.08 7.51 12.00
CA THR A 341 1.14 6.50 11.48
C THR A 341 1.82 5.69 10.37
N ILE A 342 1.26 4.54 9.99
CA ILE A 342 1.76 3.76 8.84
C ILE A 342 1.80 4.57 7.53
N GLY A 343 0.80 5.42 7.28
CA GLY A 343 0.78 6.30 6.11
C GLY A 343 1.87 7.36 6.18
N ALA A 344 2.02 8.00 7.35
CA ALA A 344 3.11 8.96 7.59
C ALA A 344 4.49 8.30 7.45
N CYS A 345 4.64 7.06 7.93
CA CYS A 345 5.86 6.27 7.80
C CYS A 345 6.20 6.01 6.32
N ASP A 346 5.24 5.56 5.50
CA ASP A 346 5.47 5.31 4.08
C ASP A 346 5.83 6.60 3.32
N ARG A 347 5.08 7.69 3.54
CA ARG A 347 5.36 8.99 2.91
C ARG A 347 6.72 9.53 3.32
N SER A 348 7.05 9.47 4.60
CA SER A 348 8.35 9.90 5.13
C SER A 348 9.49 9.10 4.53
N GLY A 349 9.37 7.76 4.50
CA GLY A 349 10.39 6.89 3.89
C GLY A 349 10.61 7.20 2.40
N ALA A 350 9.53 7.39 1.65
CA ALA A 350 9.61 7.76 0.24
C ALA A 350 10.23 9.16 0.02
N ALA A 351 9.84 10.14 0.84
CA ALA A 351 10.36 11.51 0.78
C ALA A 351 11.86 11.55 1.12
N LEU A 352 12.29 10.85 2.18
CA LEU A 352 13.69 10.73 2.57
C LEU A 352 14.52 10.12 1.43
N LYS A 353 14.07 9.00 0.85
CA LYS A 353 14.76 8.35 -0.29
C LYS A 353 14.89 9.29 -1.49
N LYS A 354 13.81 9.98 -1.85
CA LYS A 354 13.80 10.95 -2.96
C LYS A 354 14.76 12.11 -2.70
N LYS A 355 14.68 12.74 -1.53
CA LYS A 355 15.54 13.89 -1.19
C LYS A 355 17.01 13.50 -1.05
N SER A 356 17.31 12.32 -0.51
CA SER A 356 18.68 11.80 -0.49
C SER A 356 19.27 11.72 -1.90
N ALA A 357 18.53 11.17 -2.87
CA ALA A 357 18.98 11.05 -4.25
C ALA A 357 19.15 12.42 -4.95
N GLU A 358 18.24 13.36 -4.69
CA GLU A 358 18.36 14.74 -5.19
C GLU A 358 19.62 15.43 -4.63
N LEU A 359 19.88 15.28 -3.33
CA LEU A 359 21.02 15.88 -2.66
C LEU A 359 22.36 15.27 -3.11
N ASP A 360 22.43 13.94 -3.29
CA ASP A 360 23.60 13.27 -3.87
C ASP A 360 23.90 13.76 -5.29
N ARG A 361 22.87 13.96 -6.12
CA ARG A 361 23.04 14.53 -7.46
C ARG A 361 23.55 15.97 -7.40
N ALA A 362 23.03 16.78 -6.48
CA ALA A 362 23.50 18.15 -6.28
C ALA A 362 24.96 18.19 -5.82
N ILE A 363 25.37 17.29 -4.91
CA ILE A 363 26.77 17.11 -4.49
C ILE A 363 27.66 16.83 -5.71
N TRP A 364 27.27 15.88 -6.55
CA TRP A 364 28.03 15.51 -7.74
C TRP A 364 28.23 16.69 -8.68
N ASN A 365 27.14 17.41 -9.01
CA ASN A 365 27.20 18.56 -9.91
C ASN A 365 28.08 19.68 -9.36
N ALA A 366 28.02 19.97 -8.05
CA ALA A 366 28.88 20.97 -7.42
C ALA A 366 30.35 20.56 -7.46
N ARG A 367 30.68 19.28 -7.20
CA ARG A 367 32.05 18.75 -7.29
C ARG A 367 32.59 18.83 -8.71
N LEU A 368 31.79 18.44 -9.70
CA LEU A 368 32.17 18.50 -11.11
C LEU A 368 32.44 19.95 -11.54
N ALA A 369 31.59 20.89 -11.12
CA ALA A 369 31.77 22.30 -11.42
C ALA A 369 33.08 22.86 -10.85
N VAL A 370 33.41 22.51 -9.60
CA VAL A 370 34.69 22.87 -8.98
C VAL A 370 35.86 22.31 -9.78
N LEU A 371 35.79 21.03 -10.17
CA LEU A 371 36.85 20.39 -10.95
C LEU A 371 37.06 21.08 -12.31
N VAL A 372 35.97 21.42 -13.01
CA VAL A 372 36.03 22.14 -14.29
C VAL A 372 36.67 23.51 -14.11
N ALA A 373 36.28 24.25 -13.06
CA ALA A 373 36.86 25.56 -12.75
C ALA A 373 38.37 25.47 -12.47
N ASP A 374 38.80 24.47 -11.70
CA ASP A 374 40.22 24.24 -11.38
C ASP A 374 41.05 23.89 -12.64
N VAL A 375 40.48 23.14 -13.58
CA VAL A 375 41.14 22.81 -14.87
C VAL A 375 41.27 24.06 -15.74
N GLN A 376 40.21 24.88 -15.83
CA GLN A 376 40.21 26.10 -16.62
C GLN A 376 41.24 27.12 -16.11
N GLN A 377 41.40 27.26 -14.79
CA GLN A 377 42.42 28.12 -14.20
C GLN A 377 43.85 27.65 -14.45
N LYS A 378 44.09 26.33 -14.56
CA LYS A 378 45.41 25.75 -14.87
C LYS A 378 45.76 25.78 -16.36
N GLY A 379 44.76 25.87 -17.24
CA GLY A 379 44.92 25.83 -18.69
C GLY A 379 45.15 27.20 -19.34
N THR A 380 45.19 28.30 -18.59
CA THR A 380 45.51 29.63 -19.14
C THR A 380 47.03 29.83 -19.11
N PRO A 381 47.75 29.82 -20.26
CA PRO A 381 49.15 30.20 -20.29
C PRO A 381 49.25 31.69 -19.96
N LYS A 382 50.25 32.06 -19.14
CA LYS A 382 50.64 33.47 -18.95
C LYS A 382 51.22 34.06 -20.22
#